data_AF-A0A9E3E0K4-F1
#
_entry.id   AF-A0A9E3E0K4-F1
#
_cell.length_a   1.000
_cell.length_b   1.000
_cell.length_c   1.000
_cell.angle_alpha   90.00
_cell.angle_beta   90.00
_cell.angle_gamma   90.00
#
_symmetry.space_group_name_H-M   'P 1'
#
loop_
_entity.id
_entity.type
_entity.pdbx_description
1 polymer ?
#
loop_
_entity_poly.entity_id
_entity_poly.type
_entity_poly.pdbx_seq_one_letter_code
_entity_poly.pdbx_strand_id
1 'polypeptide(L)' 'MPDRDSIDIRVECAADKTAIAEVVTQAFGEHGQVVAQLVESLRDSPAWDPALSFVARTSARQVIGHILATRNLL' A
#
# COMPACT_ATOMS: atom_id res chain seq x y z
N MET A 1 -28.17 -9.18 -2.40
CA MET A 1 -26.88 -8.48 -2.22
C MET A 1 -25.84 -9.37 -2.85
N PRO A 2 -25.05 -8.93 -3.85
CA PRO A 2 -23.96 -9.77 -4.33
C PRO A 2 -23.05 -10.08 -3.13
N ASP A 3 -22.50 -11.29 -3.12
CA ASP A 3 -21.60 -11.76 -2.07
C ASP A 3 -20.45 -10.75 -1.95
N ARG A 4 -20.32 -10.08 -0.80
CA ARG A 4 -19.26 -9.09 -0.62
C ARG A 4 -17.96 -9.87 -0.53
N ASP A 5 -17.08 -9.64 -1.50
CA ASP A 5 -15.77 -10.28 -1.51
C ASP A 5 -15.08 -10.02 -0.16
N SER A 6 -14.59 -11.09 0.47
CA SER A 6 -13.95 -11.00 1.79
C SER A 6 -12.64 -10.26 1.67
N ILE A 7 -12.39 -9.32 2.58
CA ILE A 7 -11.17 -8.50 2.59
C ILE A 7 -10.28 -8.90 3.76
N ASP A 8 -9.03 -9.27 3.47
CA ASP A 8 -7.97 -9.43 4.47
C ASP A 8 -7.06 -8.20 4.49
N ILE A 9 -6.71 -7.75 5.69
CA ILE A 9 -5.71 -6.69 5.90
C ILE A 9 -4.51 -7.31 6.57
N ARG A 10 -3.32 -7.09 6.01
CA ARG A 10 -2.05 -7.58 6.57
C ARG A 10 -0.92 -6.61 6.30
N VAL A 11 0.17 -6.79 7.04
CA VAL A 11 1.44 -6.09 6.77
C VAL A 11 1.89 -6.39 5.33
N GLU A 12 2.37 -5.36 4.63
CA GLU A 12 2.94 -5.53 3.28
C GLU A 12 4.18 -6.44 3.30
N CYS A 13 4.44 -7.12 2.19
CA CYS A 13 5.70 -7.82 1.99
C CYS A 13 6.35 -7.39 0.66
N ALA A 14 7.60 -7.79 0.44
CA ALA A 14 8.34 -7.40 -0.76
C ALA A 14 7.64 -7.78 -2.08
N ALA A 15 6.84 -8.86 -2.08
CA ALA A 15 6.09 -9.28 -3.26
C ALA A 15 4.91 -8.36 -3.61
N ASP A 16 4.46 -7.52 -2.68
CA ASP A 16 3.33 -6.61 -2.89
C ASP A 16 3.74 -5.30 -3.59
N LYS A 17 5.04 -4.98 -3.63
CA LYS A 17 5.54 -3.66 -4.07
C LYS A 17 4.97 -3.21 -5.42
N THR A 18 4.97 -4.10 -6.41
CA THR A 18 4.42 -3.79 -7.75
C THR A 18 2.92 -3.50 -7.69
N ALA A 19 2.14 -4.34 -6.99
CA ALA A 19 0.70 -4.16 -6.87
C ALA A 19 0.34 -2.89 -6.06
N ILE A 20 1.14 -2.55 -5.05
CA ILE A 20 1.02 -1.31 -4.30
C ILE A 20 1.26 -0.10 -5.21
N ALA A 21 2.33 -0.11 -6.01
CA ALA A 21 2.63 0.98 -6.94
C ALA A 21 1.49 1.18 -7.96
N GLU A 22 0.90 0.10 -8.47
CA GLU A 22 -0.27 0.15 -9.36
C GLU A 22 -1.49 0.74 -8.66
N VAL A 23 -1.85 0.24 -7.47
CA VAL A 23 -3.01 0.72 -6.71
C VAL A 23 -2.85 2.19 -6.32
N VAL A 24 -1.68 2.60 -5.83
CA VAL A 24 -1.38 4.00 -5.48
C VAL A 24 -1.43 4.88 -6.72
N THR A 25 -0.86 4.44 -7.84
CA THR A 25 -0.92 5.21 -9.09
C THR A 25 -2.36 5.45 -9.51
N GLN A 26 -3.20 4.40 -9.49
CA GLN A 26 -4.60 4.49 -9.87
C GLN A 26 -5.40 5.39 -8.92
N ALA A 27 -5.16 5.28 -7.61
CA ALA A 27 -5.89 6.03 -6.58
C ALA A 27 -5.65 7.55 -6.64
N PHE A 28 -4.47 7.97 -7.08
CA PHE A 28 -4.07 9.39 -7.11
C PHE A 28 -4.09 10.04 -8.51
N GLY A 29 -4.56 9.32 -9.54
CA GLY A 29 -4.79 9.86 -10.87
C GLY A 29 -3.55 10.51 -11.49
N GLU A 30 -3.66 11.78 -11.89
CA GLU A 30 -2.55 12.52 -12.52
C GLU A 30 -1.29 12.62 -11.63
N HIS A 31 -1.45 12.56 -10.31
CA HIS A 31 -0.35 12.57 -9.35
C HIS A 31 0.13 11.16 -8.99
N GLY A 32 -0.48 10.11 -9.53
CA GLY A 32 -0.25 8.72 -9.19
C GLY A 32 1.21 8.30 -9.20
N GLN A 33 1.95 8.66 -10.25
CA GLN A 33 3.36 8.32 -10.38
C GLN A 33 4.21 8.98 -9.29
N VAL A 34 3.96 10.25 -8.97
CA VAL A 34 4.70 10.99 -7.93
C VAL A 34 4.41 10.40 -6.55
N VAL A 35 3.16 10.03 -6.27
CA VAL A 35 2.78 9.43 -4.98
C VAL A 35 3.34 8.00 -4.85
N ALA A 36 3.36 7.20 -5.92
CA ALA A 36 4.00 5.90 -5.91
C ALA A 36 5.52 5.99 -5.63
N GLN A 37 6.20 6.99 -6.21
CA GLN A 37 7.60 7.28 -5.92
C GLN A 37 7.82 7.77 -4.48
N LEU A 38 6.89 8.56 -3.94
CA LEU A 38 6.91 8.97 -2.54
C LEU A 38 6.83 7.74 -1.62
N VAL A 39 5.96 6.77 -1.91
CA VAL A 39 5.86 5.53 -1.13
C VAL A 39 7.19 4.78 -1.10
N GLU A 40 7.88 4.63 -2.23
CA GLU A 40 9.23 4.01 -2.24
C GLU A 40 10.24 4.86 -1.45
N SER A 41 10.22 6.18 -1.61
CA SER A 41 11.12 7.09 -0.86
C SER A 41 10.91 7.00 0.65
N LEU A 42 9.67 6.79 1.12
CA LEU A 42 9.36 6.61 2.53
C LEU A 42 9.89 5.28 3.06
N ARG A 43 9.87 4.20 2.27
CA ARG A 43 10.46 2.90 2.65
C ARG A 43 11.99 2.95 2.79
N ASP A 44 12.63 3.80 2.01
CA ASP A 44 14.08 4.03 2.08
C ASP A 44 14.48 5.01 3.19
N SER A 45 13.50 5.62 3.89
CA SER A 45 13.75 6.61 4.93
C SER A 45 14.03 5.99 6.30
N PRO A 46 14.76 6.69 7.21
CA PRO A 46 14.94 6.24 8.59
C PRO A 46 13.64 6.16 9.41
N ALA A 47 12.56 6.80 8.94
CA ALA A 47 11.25 6.78 9.60
C ALA A 47 10.41 5.54 9.22
N TRP A 48 10.93 4.70 8.32
CA TRP A 48 10.29 3.48 7.88
C TRP A 48 10.17 2.45 9.01
N ASP A 49 8.99 1.84 9.11
CA ASP A 49 8.75 0.66 9.93
C ASP A 49 7.84 -0.29 9.15
N PRO A 50 8.30 -1.50 8.78
CA PRO A 50 7.48 -2.47 8.08
C PRO A 50 6.15 -2.79 8.80
N ALA A 51 6.11 -2.69 10.14
CA ALA A 51 4.90 -2.92 10.91
C ALA A 51 3.83 -1.81 10.74
N LEU A 52 4.16 -0.70 10.09
CA LEU A 52 3.28 0.43 9.84
C LEU A 52 2.79 0.54 8.39
N SER A 53 2.96 -0.52 7.60
CA SER A 53 2.48 -0.55 6.22
C SER A 53 1.66 -1.79 5.93
N PHE A 54 0.46 -1.57 5.40
CA PHE A 54 -0.55 -2.60 5.24
C PHE A 54 -1.14 -2.61 3.84
N VAL A 55 -1.49 -3.80 3.38
CA VAL A 55 -2.27 -4.01 2.16
C VAL A 55 -3.64 -4.59 2.52
N ALA A 56 -4.66 -4.14 1.81
CA ALA A 56 -5.97 -4.78 1.77
C ALA A 56 -6.03 -5.71 0.56
N ARG A 57 -6.44 -6.97 0.76
CA ARG A 57 -6.55 -7.97 -0.30
C ARG A 57 -7.91 -8.61 -0.36
N THR A 58 -8.35 -8.94 -1.57
CA THR A 58 -9.54 -9.77 -1.79
C THR A 58 -9.26 -11.25 -1.51
N SER A 59 -10.31 -12.08 -1.48
CA SER A 59 -10.21 -13.54 -1.44
C SER A 59 -9.32 -14.12 -2.56
N ALA A 60 -9.27 -13.44 -3.71
CA ALA A 60 -8.40 -13.78 -4.85
C ALA A 60 -6.93 -13.33 -4.67
N ARG A 61 -6.56 -12.81 -3.49
CA ARG A 61 -5.25 -12.26 -3.14
C ARG A 61 -4.83 -11.02 -3.93
N GLN A 62 -5.76 -10.37 -4.61
CA GLN A 62 -5.50 -9.10 -5.30
C GLN A 62 -5.38 -7.98 -4.26
N VAL A 63 -4.30 -7.20 -4.32
CA VAL A 63 -4.17 -5.97 -3.52
C VAL A 63 -5.11 -4.91 -4.11
N ILE A 64 -5.96 -4.34 -3.26
CA ILE A 64 -6.96 -3.33 -3.63
C ILE A 64 -6.82 -2.02 -2.85
N GLY A 65 -5.89 -1.98 -1.90
CA GLY A 65 -5.65 -0.81 -1.06
C GLY A 65 -4.31 -0.92 -0.35
N HIS A 66 -3.74 0.24 -0.04
CA HIS A 66 -2.47 0.37 0.66
C HIS A 66 -2.55 1.54 1.63
N ILE A 67 -2.01 1.34 2.82
CA ILE A 67 -1.75 2.42 3.77
C ILE A 67 -0.33 2.28 4.28
N LEU A 68 0.38 3.40 4.32
CA LEU A 68 1.71 3.50 4.89
C LEU A 68 1.72 4.65 5.88
N ALA A 69 2.09 4.34 7.12
CA ALA A 69 2.46 5.33 8.11
C ALA A 69 3.97 5.23 8.37
N THR A 70 4.57 6.36 8.72
CA THR A 70 5.95 6.42 9.20
C THR A 70 5.96 6.73 10.68
N ARG A 71 7.08 6.43 11.35
CA ARG A 71 7.29 6.89 12.73
C ARG A 71 7.29 8.42 12.74
N ASN A 72 6.61 8.99 13.74
CA ASN A 72 6.76 10.42 14.00
C ASN A 72 8.17 10.68 14.54
N LEU A 73 8.84 11.71 14.02
CA LEU A 73 10.16 12.17 14.48
C LEU A 73 10.08 13.30 15.52
N LEU A 74 8.86 13.65 15.98
CA LEU A 74 8.59 14.66 17.01
C LEU A 74 8.45 14.05 18.40
#